data_AF-A0A1V5PX04-F1
#
_entry.id   AF-A0A1V5PX04-F1
#
_cell.length_a   1.000
_cell.length_b   1.000
_cell.length_c   1.000
_cell.angle_alpha   90.00
_cell.angle_beta   90.00
_cell.angle_gamma   90.00
#
_symmetry.space_group_name_H-M   'P 1'
#
loop_
_entity.id
_entity.type
_entity.pdbx_description
1 polymer ?
#
loop_
_entity_poly.entity_id
_entity_poly.type
_entity_poly.pdbx_seq_one_letter_code
_entity_poly.pdbx_strand_id
1 'polypeptide(L)'
;MVNNSSMKDSSYLSGSSSFGRKVININFICSGNTCRSYIAEAVASYLVKNVYSKKYPSLKNRVVIGSAGTDVSAKSIPLNSIKVLDMIEVPNIKFKPRQADKKLVKNSDLIITMATTHSKNLAEDFPEMDRSKLFNLTELSNMALYLQSEEIFFRAADVARPVTVDKVKERIRIIRQARPVSIVNPYVTEVNDPFGRSIDVYVRVAKLIEENIITVFNYIFR
;
A
#
# COMPACT_ATOMS: atom_id res chain seq x y z
N MET A 1 15.21 -0.15 52.00
CA MET A 1 15.44 1.01 51.12
C MET A 1 16.05 0.50 49.81
N VAL A 2 15.34 0.80 48.71
CA VAL A 2 15.76 0.90 47.30
C VAL A 2 16.01 -0.39 46.48
N ASN A 3 15.14 -0.50 45.46
CA ASN A 3 15.09 -1.35 44.27
C ASN A 3 16.31 -1.24 43.32
N ASN A 4 16.54 -2.28 42.50
CA ASN A 4 16.34 -2.30 41.03
C ASN A 4 17.08 -3.52 40.42
N SER A 5 16.39 -4.55 39.91
CA SER A 5 15.78 -4.67 38.58
C SER A 5 16.79 -4.89 37.43
N SER A 6 16.81 -6.11 36.87
CA SER A 6 16.69 -6.30 35.41
C SER A 6 16.43 -7.77 35.10
N MET A 7 15.15 -8.12 35.05
CA MET A 7 14.65 -9.34 34.41
C MET A 7 14.91 -9.25 32.90
N LYS A 8 15.52 -10.29 32.33
CA LYS A 8 15.54 -10.55 30.89
C LYS A 8 14.29 -11.38 30.55
N ASP A 9 13.24 -10.72 30.08
CA ASP A 9 12.11 -11.43 29.44
C ASP A 9 12.41 -11.65 27.96
N SER A 10 12.97 -12.82 27.68
CA SER A 10 12.95 -13.46 26.37
C SER A 10 11.83 -14.47 26.37
N SER A 11 10.64 -14.08 25.93
CA SER A 11 9.57 -15.03 25.61
C SER A 11 9.20 -14.95 24.13
N TYR A 12 9.51 -16.06 23.48
CA TYR A 12 9.12 -16.43 22.14
C TYR A 12 7.59 -16.45 22.03
N LEU A 13 7.03 -15.66 21.11
CA LEU A 13 5.67 -15.84 20.64
C LEU A 13 5.66 -16.83 19.47
N SER A 14 5.79 -18.12 19.80
CA SER A 14 5.29 -19.22 18.98
C SER A 14 3.90 -19.58 19.49
N GLY A 15 2.87 -19.10 18.80
CA GLY A 15 1.47 -19.40 19.12
C GLY A 15 0.59 -19.20 17.91
N SER A 16 0.25 -20.29 17.25
CA SER A 16 -0.84 -20.36 16.28
C SER A 16 -2.17 -20.12 17.00
N SER A 17 -2.70 -18.91 16.91
CA SER A 17 -4.09 -18.61 17.25
C SER A 17 -4.72 -17.85 16.09
N SER A 18 -5.81 -18.39 15.55
CA SER A 18 -6.66 -17.80 14.51
C SER A 18 -7.48 -16.60 15.01
N PHE A 19 -6.86 -15.68 15.76
CA PHE A 19 -7.34 -14.32 15.90
C PHE A 19 -6.90 -13.55 14.67
N GLY A 20 -7.85 -13.13 13.83
CA GLY A 20 -7.57 -12.38 12.60
C GLY A 20 -6.53 -11.29 12.84
N ARG A 21 -5.52 -11.20 11.94
CA ARG A 21 -4.44 -10.21 12.06
C ARG A 21 -5.03 -8.84 12.38
N LYS A 22 -4.78 -8.33 13.60
CA LYS A 22 -5.21 -6.99 14.07
C LYS A 22 -4.50 -5.84 13.36
N VAL A 23 -3.88 -6.11 12.21
CA VAL A 23 -3.08 -5.17 11.43
C VAL A 23 -3.40 -5.40 9.96
N ILE A 24 -3.48 -4.31 9.21
CA ILE A 24 -3.63 -4.25 7.76
C ILE A 24 -2.24 -3.98 7.17
N ASN A 25 -1.75 -4.85 6.30
CA ASN A 25 -0.46 -4.71 5.64
C ASN A 25 -0.65 -4.41 4.16
N ILE A 26 -0.19 -3.23 3.73
CA ILE A 26 -0.26 -2.77 2.34
C ILE A 26 1.17 -2.59 1.84
N ASN A 27 1.54 -3.27 0.75
CA ASN A 27 2.88 -3.19 0.18
C ASN A 27 2.88 -2.69 -1.27
N PHE A 28 3.72 -1.69 -1.56
CA PHE A 28 3.90 -1.12 -2.89
C PHE A 28 5.12 -1.69 -3.61
N ILE A 29 5.02 -2.02 -4.90
CA ILE A 29 6.06 -2.75 -5.63
C ILE A 29 6.43 -2.06 -6.94
N CYS A 30 7.72 -1.81 -7.15
CA CYS A 30 8.29 -1.44 -8.46
C CYS A 30 9.53 -2.32 -8.77
N SER A 31 10.37 -1.95 -9.75
CA SER A 31 11.60 -2.71 -10.05
C SER A 31 12.64 -2.57 -8.94
N GLY A 32 13.28 -1.40 -8.84
CA GLY A 32 14.44 -1.19 -7.96
C GLY A 32 14.13 -0.77 -6.54
N ASN A 33 12.85 -0.58 -6.18
CA ASN A 33 12.42 -0.03 -4.89
C ASN A 33 13.05 1.32 -4.52
N THR A 34 13.17 2.21 -5.50
CA THR A 34 13.93 3.46 -5.33
C THR A 34 13.18 4.71 -5.77
N CYS A 35 12.36 4.61 -6.83
CA CYS A 35 11.55 5.73 -7.31
C CYS A 35 10.08 5.57 -6.92
N ARG A 36 9.30 4.83 -7.73
CA ARG A 36 7.84 4.78 -7.65
C ARG A 36 7.33 4.20 -6.32
N SER A 37 7.83 3.02 -5.91
CA SER A 37 7.35 2.40 -4.67
C SER A 37 7.89 3.07 -3.40
N TYR A 38 9.05 3.75 -3.48
CA TYR A 38 9.55 4.63 -2.41
C TYR A 38 8.60 5.83 -2.19
N ILE A 39 8.24 6.53 -3.27
CA ILE A 39 7.30 7.66 -3.24
C ILE A 39 5.95 7.18 -2.68
N ALA A 40 5.45 6.04 -3.16
CA ALA A 40 4.18 5.47 -2.71
C ALA A 40 4.19 5.13 -1.21
N GLU A 41 5.28 4.55 -0.68
CA GLU A 41 5.40 4.26 0.76
C GLU A 41 5.38 5.54 1.59
N ALA A 42 6.11 6.58 1.19
CA ALA A 42 6.14 7.86 1.89
C ALA A 42 4.76 8.52 1.91
N VAL A 43 4.13 8.63 0.75
CA VAL A 43 2.78 9.22 0.58
C VAL A 43 1.74 8.45 1.39
N ALA A 44 1.65 7.13 1.23
CA ALA A 44 0.68 6.32 1.95
C ALA A 44 0.90 6.37 3.48
N SER A 45 2.15 6.32 3.94
CA SER A 45 2.47 6.42 5.37
C SER A 45 2.07 7.78 5.94
N TYR A 46 2.34 8.85 5.19
CA TYR A 46 1.94 10.21 5.56
C TYR A 46 0.42 10.34 5.67
N LEU A 47 -0.32 9.88 4.66
CA LEU A 47 -1.78 9.90 4.64
C LEU A 47 -2.38 9.08 5.78
N VAL A 48 -1.90 7.86 6.01
CA VAL A 48 -2.36 7.00 7.12
C VAL A 48 -2.18 7.71 8.46
N LYS A 49 -1.01 8.31 8.70
CA LYS A 49 -0.69 8.95 9.97
C LYS A 49 -1.47 10.25 10.19
N ASN A 50 -1.56 11.09 9.15
CA ASN A 50 -2.02 12.47 9.30
C ASN A 50 -3.47 12.71 8.90
N VAL A 51 -4.05 11.82 8.09
CA VAL A 51 -5.43 11.93 7.61
C VAL A 51 -6.27 10.81 8.22
N TYR A 52 -6.00 9.56 7.84
CA TYR A 52 -6.91 8.45 8.16
C TYR A 52 -6.88 8.03 9.63
N SER A 53 -5.72 8.03 10.30
CA SER A 53 -5.67 7.71 11.74
C SER A 53 -6.24 8.82 12.63
N LYS A 54 -6.26 10.08 12.15
CA LYS A 54 -6.94 11.17 12.85
C LYS A 54 -8.45 11.09 12.67
N LYS A 55 -8.91 10.81 11.44
CA LYS A 55 -10.32 10.62 11.10
C LYS A 55 -10.91 9.37 11.74
N TYR A 56 -10.12 8.31 11.86
CA TYR A 56 -10.51 7.00 12.39
C TYR A 56 -9.51 6.53 13.46
N PRO A 57 -9.64 6.99 14.72
CA PRO A 57 -8.70 6.67 15.80
C PRO A 57 -8.53 5.16 16.07
N SER A 58 -9.55 4.36 15.75
CA SER A 58 -9.54 2.88 15.79
C SER A 58 -8.51 2.25 14.85
N LEU A 59 -8.04 2.95 13.82
CA LEU A 59 -7.01 2.49 12.90
C LEU A 59 -5.58 2.90 13.33
N LYS A 60 -5.45 3.71 14.38
CA LYS A 60 -4.14 4.16 14.88
C LYS A 60 -3.25 2.96 15.20
N ASN A 61 -2.06 2.92 14.59
CA ASN A 61 -1.09 1.81 14.70
C ASN A 61 -1.62 0.44 14.23
N ARG A 62 -2.69 0.41 13.42
CA ARG A 62 -3.29 -0.80 12.84
C ARG A 62 -3.04 -0.95 11.35
N VAL A 63 -2.42 0.03 10.71
CA VAL A 63 -2.07 0.00 9.29
C VAL A 63 -0.55 0.08 9.17
N VAL A 64 0.03 -0.92 8.51
CA VAL A 64 1.46 -0.99 8.21
C VAL A 64 1.62 -0.85 6.71
N ILE A 65 2.32 0.22 6.33
CA ILE A 65 2.69 0.49 4.95
C ILE A 65 4.14 0.03 4.74
N GLY A 66 4.41 -0.55 3.58
CA GLY A 66 5.76 -0.84 3.14
C GLY A 66 5.86 -0.84 1.62
N SER A 67 7.08 -1.02 1.11
CA SER A 67 7.35 -1.17 -0.32
C SER A 67 8.48 -2.14 -0.57
N ALA A 68 8.57 -2.72 -1.75
CA ALA A 68 9.70 -3.54 -2.16
C ALA A 68 9.93 -3.45 -3.67
N GLY A 69 10.95 -4.16 -4.14
CA GLY A 69 11.33 -4.23 -5.54
C GLY A 69 11.35 -5.66 -6.05
N THR A 70 11.05 -5.85 -7.33
CA THR A 70 11.20 -7.15 -8.02
C THR A 70 12.62 -7.38 -8.53
N ASP A 71 13.42 -6.33 -8.67
CA ASP A 71 14.80 -6.42 -9.17
C ASP A 71 15.66 -5.32 -8.52
N VAL A 72 16.03 -5.54 -7.26
CA VAL A 72 16.76 -4.57 -6.45
C VAL A 72 18.26 -4.76 -6.58
N SER A 73 18.88 -3.90 -7.38
CA SER A 73 20.35 -3.77 -7.50
C SER A 73 20.90 -2.49 -6.85
N ALA A 74 20.04 -1.49 -6.64
CA ALA A 74 20.42 -0.18 -6.12
C ALA A 74 20.69 -0.20 -4.61
N LYS A 75 21.68 0.58 -4.17
CA LYS A 75 22.02 0.75 -2.74
C LYS A 75 21.50 2.05 -2.13
N SER A 76 21.06 2.99 -2.98
CA SER A 76 20.63 4.33 -2.58
C SER A 76 19.42 4.80 -3.38
N ILE A 77 18.72 5.79 -2.83
CA ILE A 77 17.56 6.42 -3.45
C ILE A 77 18.04 7.55 -4.40
N PRO A 78 17.52 7.64 -5.64
CA PRO A 78 17.81 8.76 -6.53
C PRO A 78 17.41 10.10 -5.92
N LEU A 79 18.24 11.12 -6.12
CA LEU A 79 18.01 12.46 -5.55
C LEU A 79 16.64 13.05 -5.94
N ASN A 80 16.18 12.82 -7.17
CA ASN A 80 14.87 13.31 -7.62
C ASN A 80 13.71 12.64 -6.88
N SER A 81 13.86 11.39 -6.42
CA SER A 81 12.85 10.71 -5.60
C SER A 81 12.73 11.32 -4.21
N ILE A 82 13.82 11.85 -3.66
CA ILE A 82 13.84 12.58 -2.39
C ILE A 82 13.24 13.98 -2.57
N LYS A 83 13.74 14.71 -3.57
CA LYS A 83 13.31 16.09 -3.86
C LYS A 83 11.82 16.19 -4.17
N VAL A 84 11.26 15.23 -4.90
CA VAL A 84 9.85 15.30 -5.28
C VAL A 84 8.92 15.21 -4.06
N LEU A 85 9.31 14.48 -3.01
CA LEU A 85 8.52 14.41 -1.77
C LEU A 85 8.41 15.79 -1.10
N ASP A 86 9.51 16.54 -1.03
CA ASP A 86 9.49 17.91 -0.51
C ASP A 86 8.59 18.83 -1.37
N MET A 87 8.59 18.65 -2.70
CA MET A 87 7.76 19.43 -3.63
C MET A 87 6.26 19.14 -3.51
N ILE A 88 5.87 17.98 -2.99
CA ILE A 88 4.48 17.62 -2.71
C ILE A 88 4.16 17.69 -1.21
N GLU A 89 5.01 18.35 -0.42
CA GLU A 89 4.84 18.55 1.02
C GLU A 89 4.70 17.24 1.84
N VAL A 90 5.28 16.15 1.33
CA VAL A 90 5.35 14.85 2.00
C VAL A 90 6.74 14.69 2.63
N PRO A 91 6.85 14.39 3.93
CA PRO A 91 8.15 14.17 4.55
C PRO A 91 8.87 12.97 3.95
N ASN A 92 10.17 13.14 3.73
CA ASN A 92 11.07 12.04 3.42
C ASN A 92 11.08 10.97 4.52
N ILE A 93 11.23 9.70 4.13
CA ILE A 93 11.28 8.56 5.05
C ILE A 93 12.69 7.96 5.12
N LYS A 94 13.07 7.46 6.31
CA LYS A 94 14.30 6.65 6.45
C LYS A 94 14.11 5.35 5.70
N PHE A 95 14.98 5.09 4.73
CA PHE A 95 14.68 4.08 3.73
C PHE A 95 15.93 3.39 3.20
N LYS A 96 15.77 2.11 2.87
CA LYS A 96 16.75 1.30 2.18
C LYS A 96 16.01 0.41 1.17
N PRO A 97 16.36 0.44 -0.13
CA PRO A 97 15.76 -0.45 -1.12
C PRO A 97 15.83 -1.91 -0.66
N ARG A 98 14.72 -2.64 -0.81
CA ARG A 98 14.60 -4.04 -0.41
C ARG A 98 13.90 -4.89 -1.47
N GLN A 99 14.45 -6.07 -1.70
CA GLN A 99 13.86 -7.08 -2.58
C GLN A 99 12.56 -7.62 -1.98
N ALA A 100 11.55 -7.86 -2.81
CA ALA A 100 10.35 -8.57 -2.41
C ALA A 100 10.73 -9.99 -1.96
N ASP A 101 10.20 -10.42 -0.82
CA ASP A 101 10.46 -11.74 -0.26
C ASP A 101 9.17 -12.50 0.07
N LYS A 102 9.31 -13.80 0.38
CA LYS A 102 8.19 -14.67 0.73
C LYS A 102 7.41 -14.14 1.94
N LYS A 103 8.07 -13.47 2.89
CA LYS A 103 7.45 -12.97 4.12
C LYS A 103 6.55 -11.78 3.83
N LEU A 104 7.03 -10.81 3.05
CA LEU A 104 6.27 -9.65 2.60
C LEU A 104 5.06 -10.12 1.80
N VAL A 105 5.27 -11.00 0.81
CA VAL A 105 4.20 -11.53 -0.02
C VAL A 105 3.16 -12.22 0.85
N LYS A 106 3.55 -13.17 1.70
CA LYS A 106 2.63 -13.93 2.57
C LYS A 106 1.85 -13.06 3.55
N ASN A 107 2.46 -12.03 4.11
CA ASN A 107 1.86 -11.21 5.16
C ASN A 107 1.04 -10.03 4.65
N SER A 108 1.13 -9.68 3.36
CA SER A 108 0.37 -8.58 2.77
C SER A 108 -1.12 -8.91 2.69
N ASP A 109 -1.97 -7.99 3.13
CA ASP A 109 -3.40 -8.00 2.85
C ASP A 109 -3.67 -7.42 1.44
N LEU A 110 -2.78 -6.53 0.97
CA LEU A 110 -2.83 -5.92 -0.36
C LEU A 110 -1.41 -5.68 -0.89
N ILE A 111 -1.15 -6.08 -2.15
CA ILE A 111 0.09 -5.85 -2.87
C ILE A 111 -0.23 -5.00 -4.10
N ILE A 112 0.35 -3.81 -4.17
CA ILE A 112 0.06 -2.79 -5.17
C ILE A 112 1.29 -2.57 -6.03
N THR A 113 1.22 -2.92 -7.29
CA THR A 113 2.30 -2.80 -8.26
C THR A 113 2.18 -1.53 -9.09
N MET A 114 3.31 -1.01 -9.55
CA MET A 114 3.35 0.22 -10.36
C MET A 114 3.19 -0.03 -11.88
N ALA A 115 3.38 -1.27 -12.32
CA ALA A 115 3.39 -1.69 -13.72
C ALA A 115 3.08 -3.20 -13.80
N THR A 116 2.56 -3.65 -14.94
CA THR A 116 2.17 -5.04 -15.21
C THR A 116 3.37 -5.98 -15.13
N THR A 117 4.55 -5.52 -15.56
CA THR A 117 5.80 -6.30 -15.45
C THR A 117 6.11 -6.67 -14.00
N HIS A 118 5.90 -5.76 -13.04
CA HIS A 118 6.12 -6.09 -11.62
C HIS A 118 5.13 -7.14 -11.11
N SER A 119 3.87 -7.08 -11.55
CA SER A 119 2.87 -8.11 -11.23
C SER A 119 3.25 -9.47 -11.80
N LYS A 120 3.73 -9.51 -13.04
CA LYS A 120 4.22 -10.75 -13.70
C LYS A 120 5.42 -11.33 -12.96
N ASN A 121 6.44 -10.53 -12.69
CA ASN A 121 7.64 -10.96 -11.97
C ASN A 121 7.29 -11.53 -10.59
N LEU A 122 6.42 -10.87 -9.82
CA LEU A 122 5.97 -11.41 -8.53
C LEU A 122 5.23 -12.75 -8.67
N ALA A 123 4.39 -12.90 -9.69
CA ALA A 123 3.65 -14.14 -9.93
C ALA A 123 4.54 -15.29 -10.38
N GLU A 124 5.67 -14.99 -11.03
CA GLU A 124 6.72 -15.94 -11.44
C GLU A 124 7.62 -16.31 -10.26
N ASP A 125 8.12 -15.32 -9.51
CA ASP A 125 9.00 -15.52 -8.35
C ASP A 125 8.29 -16.19 -7.16
N PHE A 126 6.98 -15.96 -7.03
CA PHE A 126 6.13 -16.50 -5.96
C PHE A 126 4.87 -17.19 -6.53
N PRO A 127 4.99 -18.37 -7.16
CA PRO A 127 3.87 -19.07 -7.79
C PRO A 127 2.71 -19.38 -6.83
N GLU A 128 3.03 -19.67 -5.57
CA GLU A 128 2.08 -19.99 -4.49
C GLU A 128 1.41 -18.74 -3.86
N MET A 129 1.70 -17.54 -4.36
CA MET A 129 1.08 -16.33 -3.87
C MET A 129 -0.42 -16.32 -4.20
N ASP A 130 -1.25 -15.99 -3.20
CA ASP A 130 -2.63 -15.58 -3.44
C ASP A 130 -2.65 -14.36 -4.39
N ARG A 131 -2.98 -14.57 -5.66
CA ARG A 131 -2.99 -13.52 -6.69
C ARG A 131 -4.14 -12.55 -6.51
N SER A 132 -5.17 -12.89 -5.73
CA SER A 132 -6.31 -12.01 -5.55
C SER A 132 -5.99 -10.78 -4.71
N LYS A 133 -4.86 -10.73 -3.99
CA LYS A 133 -4.36 -9.51 -3.32
C LYS A 133 -3.42 -8.65 -4.17
N LEU A 134 -3.15 -9.03 -5.43
CA LEU A 134 -2.21 -8.36 -6.33
C LEU A 134 -2.95 -7.48 -7.33
N PHE A 135 -2.64 -6.19 -7.34
CA PHE A 135 -3.23 -5.21 -8.26
C PHE A 135 -2.20 -4.25 -8.83
N ASN A 136 -2.45 -3.69 -10.01
CA ASN A 136 -1.82 -2.43 -10.40
C ASN A 136 -2.47 -1.27 -9.63
N LEU A 137 -1.70 -0.23 -9.28
CA LEU A 137 -2.22 0.94 -8.55
C LEU A 137 -3.42 1.61 -9.26
N THR A 138 -3.32 1.87 -10.56
CA THR A 138 -4.39 2.57 -11.30
C THR A 138 -5.59 1.68 -11.57
N GLU A 139 -5.37 0.38 -11.80
CA GLU A 139 -6.43 -0.65 -11.83
C GLU A 139 -7.22 -0.64 -10.51
N LEU A 140 -6.52 -0.75 -9.38
CA LEU A 140 -7.13 -0.78 -8.06
C LEU A 140 -7.90 0.51 -7.75
N SER A 141 -7.34 1.65 -8.10
CA SER A 141 -7.96 2.96 -7.95
C SER A 141 -9.26 3.08 -8.76
N ASN A 142 -9.25 2.65 -10.02
CA ASN A 142 -10.46 2.62 -10.86
C ASN A 142 -11.54 1.70 -10.29
N MET A 143 -11.15 0.52 -9.80
CA MET A 143 -12.08 -0.39 -9.12
C MET A 143 -12.65 0.22 -7.85
N ALA A 144 -11.83 0.91 -7.05
CA ALA A 144 -12.28 1.61 -5.86
C ALA A 144 -13.27 2.73 -6.19
N LEU A 145 -13.07 3.49 -7.28
CA LEU A 145 -14.02 4.50 -7.74
C LEU A 145 -15.36 3.87 -8.15
N TYR A 146 -15.31 2.81 -8.95
CA TYR A 146 -16.51 2.10 -9.40
C TYR A 146 -17.33 1.57 -8.21
N LEU A 147 -16.69 0.92 -7.25
CA LEU A 147 -17.39 0.41 -6.06
C LEU A 147 -17.98 1.55 -5.20
N GLN A 148 -17.28 2.69 -5.10
CA GLN A 148 -17.83 3.87 -4.42
C GLN A 148 -19.06 4.42 -5.15
N SER A 149 -19.07 4.47 -6.48
CA SER A 149 -20.23 4.95 -7.23
C SER A 149 -21.43 4.02 -7.11
N GLU A 150 -21.22 2.70 -7.15
CA GLU A 150 -22.29 1.72 -6.94
C GLU A 150 -22.87 1.84 -5.52
N GLU A 151 -22.03 1.98 -4.49
CA GLU A 151 -22.48 2.18 -3.10
C GLU A 151 -23.36 3.44 -2.95
N ILE A 152 -22.97 4.55 -3.60
CA ILE A 152 -23.76 5.80 -3.59
C ILE A 152 -25.09 5.61 -4.30
N PHE A 153 -25.09 4.91 -5.45
CA PHE A 153 -26.29 4.69 -6.24
C PHE A 153 -27.31 3.77 -5.53
N PHE A 154 -26.85 2.76 -4.80
CA PHE A 154 -27.72 1.78 -4.14
C PHE A 154 -28.05 2.07 -2.66
N ARG A 155 -27.40 3.04 -2.00
CA ARG A 155 -27.65 3.37 -0.58
C ARG A 155 -27.64 4.87 -0.25
N ALA A 156 -28.80 5.38 0.16
CA ALA A 156 -28.94 6.56 1.02
C ALA A 156 -29.07 6.14 2.50
N ALA A 157 -27.97 5.77 3.15
CA ALA A 157 -27.79 5.78 4.63
C ALA A 157 -26.52 5.00 5.05
N ASP A 158 -25.36 5.66 4.99
CA ASP A 158 -24.23 5.24 5.85
C ASP A 158 -24.43 5.93 7.21
N VAL A 159 -25.12 5.24 8.12
CA VAL A 159 -25.13 5.64 9.53
C VAL A 159 -23.70 5.48 10.07
N ALA A 160 -23.21 6.49 10.78
CA ALA A 160 -21.86 6.60 11.34
C ALA A 160 -21.46 5.40 12.22
N ARG A 161 -21.06 4.28 11.60
CA ARG A 161 -20.49 3.14 12.30
C ARG A 161 -18.97 3.29 12.32
N PRO A 162 -18.28 3.00 13.42
CA PRO A 162 -16.83 3.15 13.52
C PRO A 162 -16.11 2.29 12.48
N VAL A 163 -15.09 2.83 11.82
CA VAL A 163 -14.22 2.09 10.89
C VAL A 163 -13.28 1.22 11.72
N THR A 164 -13.31 -0.10 11.52
CA THR A 164 -12.48 -1.07 12.28
C THR A 164 -11.58 -1.84 11.33
N VAL A 165 -10.56 -2.53 11.87
CA VAL A 165 -9.68 -3.40 11.07
C VAL A 165 -10.49 -4.42 10.26
N ASP A 166 -11.50 -5.04 10.88
CA ASP A 166 -12.33 -6.04 10.21
C ASP A 166 -13.14 -5.45 9.05
N LYS A 167 -13.65 -4.23 9.20
CA LYS A 167 -14.32 -3.52 8.10
C LYS A 167 -13.38 -3.19 6.95
N VAL A 168 -12.17 -2.72 7.26
CA VAL A 168 -11.16 -2.46 6.22
C VAL A 168 -10.82 -3.75 5.49
N LYS A 169 -10.66 -4.86 6.22
CA LYS A 169 -10.40 -6.18 5.62
C LYS A 169 -11.57 -6.68 4.80
N GLU A 170 -12.80 -6.42 5.20
CA GLU A 170 -13.98 -6.76 4.39
C GLU A 170 -14.04 -5.93 3.11
N ARG A 171 -13.76 -4.62 3.16
CA ARG A 171 -13.66 -3.80 1.95
C ARG A 171 -12.55 -4.27 1.01
N ILE A 172 -11.39 -4.63 1.56
CA ILE A 172 -10.32 -5.29 0.80
C ILE A 172 -10.85 -6.60 0.19
N ARG A 173 -11.60 -7.42 0.92
CA ARG A 173 -12.20 -8.65 0.37
C ARG A 173 -13.18 -8.37 -0.78
N ILE A 174 -14.02 -7.34 -0.65
CA ILE A 174 -14.99 -6.92 -1.67
C ILE A 174 -14.26 -6.51 -2.94
N ILE A 175 -13.28 -5.60 -2.87
CA ILE A 175 -12.56 -5.16 -4.08
C ILE A 175 -11.77 -6.31 -4.73
N ARG A 176 -11.31 -7.29 -3.94
CA ARG A 176 -10.68 -8.50 -4.48
C ARG A 176 -11.63 -9.39 -5.27
N GLN A 177 -12.90 -9.42 -4.90
CA GLN A 177 -13.95 -10.20 -5.57
C GLN A 177 -14.62 -9.44 -6.70
N ALA A 178 -14.61 -8.11 -6.63
CA ALA A 178 -15.19 -7.24 -7.63
C ALA A 178 -14.39 -7.17 -8.92
N ARG A 179 -13.21 -7.82 -9.01
CA ARG A 179 -12.36 -7.83 -10.19
C ARG A 179 -13.14 -8.43 -11.38
N PRO A 180 -13.65 -7.61 -12.31
CA PRO A 180 -14.43 -8.14 -13.41
C PRO A 180 -13.45 -8.71 -14.43
N VAL A 181 -13.82 -9.82 -15.07
CA VAL A 181 -13.10 -10.31 -16.26
C VAL A 181 -13.20 -9.28 -17.42
N SER A 182 -14.04 -8.22 -17.28
CA SER A 182 -14.46 -7.34 -18.39
C SER A 182 -14.36 -5.83 -18.12
N ILE A 183 -13.76 -5.35 -17.02
CA ILE A 183 -13.45 -3.91 -16.80
C ILE A 183 -11.93 -3.72 -16.66
N VAL A 184 -11.17 -4.47 -17.44
CA VAL A 184 -9.78 -4.08 -17.73
C VAL A 184 -9.89 -3.11 -18.90
N ASN A 185 -9.98 -1.82 -18.59
CA ASN A 185 -9.81 -0.80 -19.61
C ASN A 185 -8.43 -1.07 -20.27
N PRO A 186 -8.33 -1.34 -21.58
CA PRO A 186 -7.03 -1.55 -22.24
C PRO A 186 -6.11 -0.32 -22.14
N TYR A 187 -6.63 0.81 -21.68
CA TYR A 187 -5.92 2.04 -21.36
C TYR A 187 -5.62 2.24 -19.86
N VAL A 188 -5.63 1.19 -19.01
CA VAL A 188 -5.12 1.32 -17.62
C VAL A 188 -3.69 1.84 -17.70
N THR A 189 -3.53 3.13 -17.40
CA THR A 189 -2.26 3.83 -17.44
C THR A 189 -1.42 3.35 -16.28
N GLU A 190 -0.32 2.67 -16.58
CA GLU A 190 0.65 2.31 -15.55
C GLU A 190 1.33 3.55 -14.98
N VAL A 191 1.93 3.41 -13.80
CA VAL A 191 2.79 4.46 -13.26
C VAL A 191 4.13 4.42 -14.00
N ASN A 192 4.26 5.33 -14.98
CA ASN A 192 5.46 5.50 -15.81
C ASN A 192 6.73 5.56 -14.97
N ASP A 193 7.81 4.91 -15.43
CA ASP A 193 9.09 4.92 -14.73
C ASP A 193 9.80 6.28 -14.87
N PRO A 194 10.05 7.02 -13.76
CA PRO A 194 10.75 8.28 -13.82
C PRO A 194 12.28 8.12 -13.76
N PHE A 195 12.83 6.90 -13.66
CA PHE A 195 14.28 6.70 -13.49
C PHE A 195 15.10 7.40 -14.58
N GLY A 196 16.11 8.17 -14.18
CA GLY A 196 16.95 8.96 -15.09
C GLY A 196 16.26 10.16 -15.78
N ARG A 197 14.99 10.46 -15.45
CA ARG A 197 14.23 11.56 -16.07
C ARG A 197 14.31 12.86 -15.26
N SER A 198 13.84 13.96 -15.85
CA SER A 198 13.78 15.29 -15.21
C SER A 198 12.86 15.30 -13.99
N ILE A 199 13.08 16.26 -13.08
CA ILE A 199 12.26 16.44 -11.88
C ILE A 199 10.76 16.61 -12.20
N ASP A 200 10.40 17.24 -13.33
CA ASP A 200 9.00 17.40 -13.75
C ASP A 200 8.31 16.05 -14.01
N VAL A 201 9.05 15.05 -14.50
CA VAL A 201 8.52 13.69 -14.68
C VAL A 201 8.26 13.06 -13.32
N TYR A 202 9.16 13.23 -12.35
CA TYR A 202 8.94 12.77 -10.98
C TYR A 202 7.72 13.44 -10.35
N VAL A 203 7.54 14.75 -10.53
CA VAL A 203 6.37 15.48 -10.00
C VAL A 203 5.07 14.90 -10.56
N ARG A 204 4.98 14.66 -11.88
CA ARG A 204 3.79 14.03 -12.47
C ARG A 204 3.54 12.63 -11.93
N VAL A 205 4.59 11.82 -11.78
CA VAL A 205 4.50 10.47 -11.22
C VAL A 205 4.04 10.51 -9.75
N ALA A 206 4.59 11.42 -8.94
CA ALA A 206 4.24 11.55 -7.53
C ALA A 206 2.78 11.97 -7.34
N LYS A 207 2.29 12.93 -8.13
CA LYS A 207 0.88 13.34 -8.13
C LYS A 207 -0.06 12.20 -8.52
N LEU A 208 0.27 11.47 -9.59
CA LEU A 208 -0.49 10.28 -10.00
C LEU A 208 -0.54 9.24 -8.88
N ILE A 209 0.60 8.95 -8.24
CA ILE A 209 0.66 8.01 -7.11
C ILE A 209 -0.23 8.48 -5.96
N GLU A 210 -0.14 9.75 -5.59
CA GLU A 210 -0.91 10.33 -4.50
C GLU A 210 -2.42 10.27 -4.75
N GLU A 211 -2.89 10.75 -5.91
CA GLU A 211 -4.30 10.76 -6.29
C GLU A 211 -4.91 9.35 -6.27
N ASN A 212 -4.18 8.36 -6.79
CA ASN A 212 -4.64 6.97 -6.81
C ASN A 212 -4.62 6.35 -5.41
N ILE A 213 -3.62 6.64 -4.57
CA ILE A 213 -3.59 6.16 -3.18
C ILE A 213 -4.76 6.76 -2.39
N ILE A 214 -5.02 8.06 -2.51
CA ILE A 214 -6.16 8.74 -1.86
C ILE A 214 -7.47 8.07 -2.26
N THR A 215 -7.64 7.80 -3.56
CA THR A 215 -8.83 7.14 -4.10
C THR A 215 -9.04 5.76 -3.49
N VAL A 216 -8.00 4.92 -3.45
CA VAL A 216 -8.06 3.59 -2.83
C VAL A 216 -8.33 3.70 -1.34
N PHE A 217 -7.65 4.60 -0.63
CA PHE A 217 -7.77 4.76 0.82
C PHE A 217 -9.13 5.31 1.24
N ASN A 218 -9.73 6.20 0.45
CA ASN A 218 -11.10 6.68 0.65
C ASN A 218 -12.13 5.56 0.56
N TYR A 219 -11.88 4.56 -0.29
CA TYR A 219 -12.71 3.36 -0.31
C TYR A 219 -12.43 2.46 0.89
N ILE A 220 -11.19 1.99 1.08
CA ILE A 220 -10.91 0.92 2.06
C ILE A 220 -11.01 1.38 3.53
N PHE A 221 -10.81 2.68 3.83
CA PHE A 221 -10.90 3.22 5.19
C PHE A 221 -12.24 3.91 5.50
N ARG A 222 -13.29 3.63 4.75
CA ARG A 222 -14.65 4.13 4.98
C ARG A 222 -15.49 3.17 5.83
#